data_AF-A0A9P9JQ38-F1
#
_entry.id   AF-A0A9P9JQ38-F1
#
_cell.length_a   1.000
_cell.length_b   1.000
_cell.length_c   1.000
_cell.angle_alpha   90.00
_cell.angle_beta   90.00
_cell.angle_gamma   90.00
#
_symmetry.space_group_name_H-M   'P 1'
#
loop_
_entity.id
_entity.type
_entity.pdbx_description
1 polymer ?
#
loop_
_entity_poly.entity_id
_entity_poly.type
_entity_poly.pdbx_seq_one_letter_code
_entity_poly.pdbx_strand_id
1 'polypeptide(L)'
;MSSLALAANLNYADSIHALSFGNVKTEGESGGVVWLNVTGFAVDKLPHIQQDIGVQTMDNIEALKTIAGLASVAAKQAKWGDLVYLYNVFAMNGHAPYADASSSEMQEGLLSAVTKPDKSGVDSELIALYIKTSSSPLLVKAFEALHTTPVPSRTHKRWDSIYCDSAHKAVASVCRSLVDSIHFNVSVKSGGPRNICKGGCCISWSANATFQIENLYPAANYCLSYCHTANISCEVYGVELKGTILDQCLSNRANGCT
;
A
#
# COMPACT_ATOMS: atom_id res chain seq x y z
N MET A 1 10.52 17.44 -33.16
CA MET A 1 11.73 17.56 -32.31
C MET A 1 11.41 18.51 -31.18
N SER A 2 11.10 17.99 -29.99
CA SER A 2 11.08 18.76 -28.75
C SER A 2 11.63 17.86 -27.67
N SER A 3 12.97 17.85 -27.59
CA SER A 3 13.68 17.36 -26.42
C SER A 3 13.51 18.40 -25.33
N LEU A 4 12.76 18.09 -24.28
CA LEU A 4 12.80 18.89 -23.06
C LEU A 4 13.72 18.18 -22.08
N ALA A 5 14.84 18.86 -21.84
CA ALA A 5 15.89 18.45 -20.93
C ALA A 5 15.27 18.04 -19.58
N LEU A 6 15.66 16.86 -19.11
CA LEU A 6 15.47 16.56 -17.70
C LEU A 6 16.24 17.62 -16.92
N ALA A 7 15.50 18.30 -16.05
CA ALA A 7 15.90 19.13 -14.93
C ALA A 7 17.23 18.74 -14.27
N ALA A 8 18.36 18.99 -14.92
CA ALA A 8 19.67 18.90 -14.32
C ALA A 8 19.96 20.09 -13.37
N ASN A 9 18.97 20.95 -13.08
CA ASN A 9 19.12 22.22 -12.36
C ASN A 9 17.91 22.66 -11.51
N LEU A 10 16.89 21.81 -11.27
CA LEU A 10 15.82 22.20 -10.34
C LEU A 10 16.32 22.06 -8.90
N ASN A 11 16.05 23.07 -8.08
CA ASN A 11 16.28 22.94 -6.65
C ASN A 11 15.27 21.92 -6.05
N TYR A 12 15.49 21.52 -4.80
CA TYR A 12 14.67 20.50 -4.14
C TYR A 12 13.16 20.81 -4.20
N ALA A 13 12.76 22.05 -3.86
CA ALA A 13 11.35 22.44 -3.81
C ALA A 13 10.69 22.39 -5.20
N ASP A 14 11.40 22.85 -6.23
CA ASP A 14 10.91 22.79 -7.61
C ASP A 14 10.76 21.34 -8.09
N SER A 15 11.63 20.44 -7.63
CA SER A 15 11.54 19.00 -7.94
C SER A 15 10.30 18.37 -7.32
N ILE A 16 10.00 18.68 -6.05
CA ILE A 16 8.76 18.22 -5.39
C ILE A 16 7.53 18.81 -6.08
N HIS A 17 7.59 20.09 -6.43
CA HIS A 17 6.49 20.77 -7.11
C HIS A 17 6.19 20.14 -8.47
N ALA A 18 7.21 19.92 -9.30
CA ALA A 18 7.05 19.27 -10.61
C ALA A 18 6.49 17.85 -10.47
N LEU A 19 7.01 17.06 -9.52
CA LEU A 19 6.56 15.70 -9.25
C LEU A 19 5.07 15.69 -8.87
N SER A 20 4.63 16.66 -8.06
CA SER A 20 3.24 16.74 -7.59
C SER A 20 2.21 16.97 -8.70
N PHE A 21 2.64 17.37 -9.90
CA PHE A 21 1.80 17.42 -11.11
C PHE A 21 1.92 16.17 -12.01
N GLY A 22 2.51 15.10 -11.50
CA GLY A 22 2.72 13.87 -12.28
C GLY A 22 3.88 13.96 -13.28
N ASN A 23 4.73 14.99 -13.22
CA ASN A 23 5.87 15.12 -14.14
C ASN A 23 7.03 14.22 -13.70
N VAL A 24 6.89 12.91 -13.91
CA VAL A 24 7.96 11.91 -13.72
C VAL A 24 8.53 11.53 -15.08
N LYS A 25 9.83 11.66 -15.28
CA LYS A 25 10.47 11.15 -16.49
C LYS A 25 10.75 9.65 -16.33
N THR A 26 10.06 8.84 -17.11
CA THR A 26 10.17 7.37 -17.13
C THR A 26 11.05 6.90 -18.29
N GLU A 27 12.19 7.55 -18.55
CA GLU A 27 13.09 7.11 -19.63
C GLU A 27 14.20 6.22 -19.08
N GLY A 28 14.04 4.92 -19.28
CA GLY A 28 15.07 3.90 -19.10
C GLY A 28 14.58 2.53 -19.53
N GLU A 29 15.38 1.76 -20.27
CA GLU A 29 15.13 0.33 -20.53
C GLU A 29 15.75 -0.57 -19.44
N SER A 30 16.18 0.03 -18.32
CA SER A 30 16.93 -0.64 -17.28
C SER A 30 16.03 -1.04 -16.09
N GLY A 31 15.96 -2.34 -15.86
CA GLY A 31 15.28 -2.93 -14.71
C GLY A 31 16.23 -3.24 -13.55
N GLY A 32 15.67 -3.36 -12.35
CA GLY A 32 16.39 -3.70 -11.12
C GLY A 32 15.57 -3.41 -9.86
N VAL A 33 16.16 -3.70 -8.70
CA VAL A 33 15.58 -3.33 -7.40
C VAL A 33 16.16 -1.99 -6.95
N VAL A 34 15.28 -1.06 -6.58
CA VAL A 34 15.68 0.16 -5.86
C VAL A 34 15.09 0.10 -4.46
N TRP A 35 15.88 0.52 -3.47
CA TRP A 35 15.46 0.59 -2.07
C TRP A 35 15.27 2.04 -1.65
N LEU A 36 14.14 2.29 -0.99
CA LEU A 36 13.88 3.51 -0.24
C LEU A 36 14.17 3.23 1.24
N ASN A 37 15.35 3.68 1.70
CA ASN A 37 15.73 3.57 3.10
C ASN A 37 15.61 4.94 3.78
N VAL A 38 14.69 5.04 4.74
CA VAL A 38 14.48 6.27 5.50
C VAL A 38 15.14 6.10 6.87
N THR A 39 16.40 6.48 6.98
CA THR A 39 17.13 6.41 8.26
C THR A 39 16.56 7.39 9.27
N GLY A 40 16.29 6.95 10.50
CA GLY A 40 15.84 7.82 11.59
C GLY A 40 14.33 8.05 11.62
N PHE A 41 13.53 7.02 11.33
CA PHE A 41 12.08 7.04 11.45
C PHE A 41 11.63 7.64 12.79
N ALA A 42 11.03 8.82 12.74
CA ALA A 42 10.35 9.42 13.88
C ALA A 42 8.94 8.83 13.95
N VAL A 43 8.75 7.83 14.82
CA VAL A 43 7.50 7.04 14.95
C VAL A 43 6.26 7.92 15.10
N ASP A 44 6.40 9.03 15.83
CA ASP A 44 5.34 10.02 16.08
C ASP A 44 5.09 10.96 14.88
N LYS A 45 6.03 11.05 13.95
CA LYS A 45 5.93 11.88 12.73
C LYS A 45 5.57 11.08 11.49
N LEU A 46 5.80 9.76 11.50
CA LEU A 46 5.63 8.86 10.36
C LEU A 46 5.02 7.50 10.78
N PRO A 47 3.93 7.44 11.54
CA PRO A 47 3.46 6.18 12.13
C PRO A 47 3.14 5.06 11.11
N HIS A 48 2.88 5.42 9.86
CA HIS A 48 2.56 4.48 8.76
C HIS A 48 3.75 4.18 7.84
N ILE A 49 4.88 4.85 8.03
CA ILE A 49 6.10 4.70 7.25
C ILE A 49 7.20 4.35 8.25
N GLN A 50 7.33 3.04 8.52
CA GLN A 50 8.19 2.47 9.57
C GLN A 50 9.13 1.38 9.05
N GLN A 51 9.14 1.17 7.74
CA GLN A 51 9.91 0.12 7.09
C GLN A 51 10.50 0.64 5.78
N ASP A 52 11.65 0.09 5.43
CA ASP A 52 12.26 0.31 4.12
C ASP A 52 11.41 -0.40 3.05
N ILE A 53 11.24 0.23 1.89
CA ILE A 53 10.56 -0.38 0.74
C ILE A 53 11.60 -0.70 -0.33
N GLY A 54 11.56 -1.94 -0.83
CA GLY A 54 12.23 -2.33 -2.08
C GLY A 54 11.21 -2.44 -3.21
N VAL A 55 11.44 -1.75 -4.34
CA VAL A 55 10.61 -1.87 -5.55
C VAL A 55 11.46 -2.49 -6.66
N GLN A 56 11.00 -3.62 -7.19
CA GLN A 56 11.49 -4.17 -8.45
C GLN A 56 10.82 -3.42 -9.60
N THR A 57 11.61 -2.84 -10.48
CA THR A 57 11.15 -2.12 -11.67
C THR A 57 11.77 -2.70 -12.93
N MET A 58 11.10 -2.56 -14.07
CA MET A 58 11.62 -3.01 -15.37
C MET A 58 12.12 -1.83 -16.23
N ASP A 59 11.63 -0.62 -15.96
CA ASP A 59 11.80 0.57 -16.81
C ASP A 59 12.00 1.88 -16.03
N ASN A 60 11.79 1.91 -14.70
CA ASN A 60 11.79 3.16 -13.92
C ASN A 60 12.96 3.29 -12.94
N ILE A 61 14.08 2.59 -13.15
CA ILE A 61 15.15 2.51 -12.14
C ILE A 61 15.76 3.89 -11.82
N GLU A 62 16.00 4.74 -12.81
CA GLU A 62 16.60 6.07 -12.61
C GLU A 62 15.61 7.06 -11.97
N ALA A 63 14.32 6.96 -12.33
CA ALA A 63 13.27 7.72 -11.67
C ALA A 63 13.17 7.34 -10.19
N LEU A 64 13.17 6.04 -9.87
CA LEU A 64 13.13 5.55 -8.49
C LEU A 64 14.36 5.96 -7.69
N LYS A 65 15.57 5.91 -8.26
CA LYS A 65 16.79 6.43 -7.60
C LYS A 65 16.67 7.92 -7.29
N THR A 66 16.12 8.70 -8.21
CA THR A 66 15.89 10.14 -8.01
C THR A 66 14.89 10.38 -6.88
N ILE A 67 13.76 9.67 -6.88
CA ILE A 67 12.75 9.76 -5.82
C ILE A 67 13.34 9.35 -4.46
N ALA A 68 14.11 8.28 -4.40
CA ALA A 68 14.80 7.85 -3.17
C ALA A 68 15.81 8.89 -2.67
N GLY A 69 16.54 9.55 -3.59
CA GLY A 69 17.42 10.67 -3.26
C GLY A 69 16.67 11.86 -2.67
N LEU A 70 15.55 12.26 -3.28
CA LEU A 70 14.68 13.32 -2.76
C LEU A 70 14.12 12.96 -1.38
N ALA A 71 13.73 11.71 -1.16
CA ALA A 71 13.21 11.25 0.13
C ALA A 71 14.29 11.28 1.22
N SER A 72 15.53 10.92 0.88
CA SER A 72 16.66 11.06 1.81
C SER A 72 16.91 12.53 2.21
N VAL A 73 16.79 13.46 1.25
CA VAL A 73 16.89 14.91 1.54
C VAL A 73 15.71 15.35 2.42
N ALA A 74 14.49 14.91 2.11
CA ALA A 74 13.30 15.24 2.88
C ALA A 74 13.45 14.80 4.36
N ALA A 75 13.88 13.56 4.57
CA ALA A 75 14.13 13.00 5.91
C ALA A 75 15.18 13.81 6.68
N LYS A 76 16.33 14.13 6.06
CA LYS A 76 17.40 14.93 6.69
C LYS A 76 16.96 16.34 7.07
N GLN A 77 16.01 16.91 6.32
CA GLN A 77 15.49 18.27 6.55
C GLN A 77 14.19 18.29 7.36
N ALA A 78 13.75 17.14 7.90
CA ALA A 78 12.47 17.00 8.61
C ALA A 78 11.26 17.49 7.79
N LYS A 79 11.30 17.28 6.47
CA LYS A 79 10.22 17.59 5.52
C LYS A 79 9.22 16.42 5.46
N TRP A 80 8.47 16.22 6.54
CA TRP A 80 7.64 15.03 6.72
C TRP A 80 6.51 14.91 5.69
N GLY A 81 5.85 16.01 5.33
CA GLY A 81 4.82 16.00 4.29
C GLY A 81 5.36 15.59 2.91
N ASP A 82 6.54 16.09 2.54
CA ASP A 82 7.22 15.71 1.30
C ASP A 82 7.66 14.24 1.34
N LEU A 83 8.14 13.77 2.49
CA LEU A 83 8.58 12.38 2.67
C LEU A 83 7.42 11.38 2.54
N VAL A 84 6.26 11.68 3.13
CA VAL A 84 5.04 10.85 2.97
C VAL A 84 4.63 10.78 1.51
N TYR A 85 4.65 11.91 0.81
CA TYR A 85 4.34 11.97 -0.61
C TYR A 85 5.34 11.15 -1.44
N LEU A 86 6.65 11.34 -1.26
CA LEU A 86 7.70 10.64 -1.99
C LEU A 86 7.69 9.13 -1.72
N TYR A 87 7.41 8.71 -0.49
CA TYR A 87 7.25 7.30 -0.14
C TYR A 87 6.12 6.67 -0.95
N ASN A 88 4.99 7.36 -1.05
CA ASN A 88 3.88 6.91 -1.88
C ASN A 88 4.30 6.85 -3.35
N VAL A 89 4.87 7.91 -3.94
CA VAL A 89 5.33 7.88 -5.35
C VAL A 89 6.30 6.71 -5.60
N PHE A 90 7.23 6.47 -4.69
CA PHE A 90 8.19 5.37 -4.77
C PHE A 90 7.49 4.01 -4.75
N ALA A 91 6.58 3.80 -3.79
CA ALA A 91 5.79 2.57 -3.69
C ALA A 91 4.97 2.31 -4.97
N MET A 92 4.60 3.35 -5.72
CA MET A 92 3.90 3.24 -7.00
C MET A 92 4.81 3.00 -8.21
N ASN A 93 6.06 2.56 -7.97
CA ASN A 93 7.07 2.41 -9.02
C ASN A 93 7.36 3.72 -9.79
N GLY A 94 7.10 4.89 -9.19
CA GLY A 94 7.29 6.17 -9.86
C GLY A 94 6.34 6.40 -11.04
N HIS A 95 5.19 5.73 -11.10
CA HIS A 95 4.25 5.88 -12.20
C HIS A 95 3.69 7.31 -12.28
N ALA A 96 4.03 8.04 -13.35
CA ALA A 96 3.71 9.46 -13.54
C ALA A 96 2.24 9.83 -13.27
N PRO A 97 1.24 9.14 -13.85
CA PRO A 97 -0.17 9.41 -13.58
C PRO A 97 -0.56 9.35 -12.09
N TYR A 98 0.11 8.50 -11.30
CA TYR A 98 -0.19 8.35 -9.89
C TYR A 98 0.65 9.26 -8.99
N ALA A 99 1.71 9.87 -9.53
CA ALA A 99 2.52 10.84 -8.80
C ALA A 99 1.82 12.20 -8.67
N ASP A 100 0.80 12.48 -9.51
CA ASP A 100 -0.05 13.65 -9.36
C ASP A 100 -0.73 13.63 -7.99
N ALA A 101 -0.55 14.71 -7.23
CA ALA A 101 -1.09 14.86 -5.88
C ALA A 101 -2.62 14.80 -5.85
N SER A 102 -3.29 15.09 -6.97
CA SER A 102 -4.76 15.03 -7.11
C SER A 102 -5.27 13.66 -7.59
N SER A 103 -4.40 12.73 -7.99
CA SER A 103 -4.81 11.38 -8.38
C SER A 103 -5.48 10.64 -7.22
N SER A 104 -6.46 9.79 -7.53
CA SER A 104 -7.12 8.93 -6.53
C SER A 104 -6.12 8.10 -5.73
N GLU A 105 -5.15 7.54 -6.45
CA GLU A 105 -4.09 6.69 -5.96
C GLU A 105 -3.18 7.40 -4.95
N MET A 106 -2.84 8.66 -5.22
CA MET A 106 -2.07 9.47 -4.29
C MET A 106 -2.92 9.88 -3.10
N GLN A 107 -4.16 10.33 -3.32
CA GLN A 107 -5.08 10.75 -2.26
C GLN A 107 -5.35 9.62 -1.24
N GLU A 108 -5.50 8.38 -1.71
CA GLU A 108 -5.62 7.20 -0.84
C GLU A 108 -4.36 6.97 -0.01
N GLY A 109 -3.18 7.09 -0.62
CA GLY A 109 -1.89 6.96 0.06
C GLY A 109 -1.67 8.02 1.14
N LEU A 110 -2.02 9.28 0.84
CA LEU A 110 -1.94 10.39 1.79
C LEU A 110 -2.95 10.23 2.93
N LEU A 111 -4.19 9.84 2.63
CA LEU A 111 -5.23 9.57 3.63
C LEU A 111 -4.82 8.43 4.58
N SER A 112 -4.25 7.36 4.03
CA SER A 112 -3.74 6.23 4.82
C SER A 112 -2.66 6.69 5.81
N ALA A 113 -1.79 7.61 5.41
CA ALA A 113 -0.69 8.13 6.23
C ALA A 113 -1.13 9.04 7.39
N VAL A 114 -2.41 9.44 7.44
CA VAL A 114 -2.98 10.25 8.52
C VAL A 114 -4.19 9.57 9.18
N THR A 115 -4.55 8.36 8.76
CA THR A 115 -5.70 7.66 9.34
C THR A 115 -5.33 7.08 10.70
N LYS A 116 -6.11 7.39 11.73
CA LYS A 116 -5.86 6.86 13.08
C LYS A 116 -5.88 5.33 13.09
N PRO A 117 -5.06 4.66 13.93
CA PRO A 117 -5.04 3.20 14.01
C PRO A 117 -6.40 2.55 14.29
N ASP A 118 -7.26 3.24 15.05
CA ASP A 118 -8.62 2.79 15.39
C ASP A 118 -9.68 3.09 14.30
N LYS A 119 -9.27 3.74 13.20
CA LYS A 119 -10.12 4.17 12.08
C LYS A 119 -11.27 5.11 12.47
N SER A 120 -11.19 5.74 13.64
CA SER A 120 -12.18 6.72 14.11
C SER A 120 -12.20 8.01 13.28
N GLY A 121 -11.18 8.21 12.44
CA GLY A 121 -11.01 9.38 11.58
C GLY A 121 -9.55 9.63 11.26
N VAL A 122 -9.25 10.85 10.85
CA VAL A 122 -7.88 11.31 10.58
C VAL A 122 -7.24 11.94 11.81
N ASP A 123 -5.92 11.88 11.88
CA ASP A 123 -5.08 12.57 12.84
C ASP A 123 -4.80 14.00 12.36
N SER A 124 -5.45 14.96 13.01
CA SER A 124 -5.34 16.37 12.64
C SER A 124 -3.97 16.97 12.96
N GLU A 125 -3.24 16.41 13.93
CA GLU A 125 -1.89 16.89 14.26
C GLU A 125 -0.89 16.45 13.19
N LEU A 126 -1.02 15.21 12.68
CA LEU A 126 -0.24 14.75 11.54
C LEU A 126 -0.54 15.55 10.27
N ILE A 127 -1.82 15.84 9.99
CA ILE A 127 -2.18 16.69 8.85
C ILE A 127 -1.51 18.08 8.98
N ALA A 128 -1.61 18.73 10.14
CA ALA A 128 -0.99 20.03 10.37
C ALA A 128 0.54 19.99 10.22
N LEU A 129 1.18 18.91 10.69
CA LEU A 129 2.60 18.68 10.52
C LEU A 129 2.98 18.54 9.04
N TYR A 130 2.24 17.72 8.28
CA TYR A 130 2.53 17.47 6.88
C TYR A 130 2.32 18.72 6.04
N ILE A 131 1.25 19.49 6.28
CA ILE A 131 1.04 20.82 5.67
C ILE A 131 2.24 21.74 5.92
N LYS A 132 2.66 21.88 7.19
CA LYS A 132 3.76 22.78 7.59
C LYS A 132 5.10 22.40 6.96
N THR A 133 5.29 21.12 6.65
CA THR A 133 6.56 20.56 6.19
C THR A 133 6.57 20.20 4.71
N SER A 134 5.48 20.43 3.98
CA SER A 134 5.41 20.28 2.54
C SER A 134 6.05 21.46 1.81
N SER A 135 6.78 21.16 0.73
CA SER A 135 7.46 22.17 -0.09
C SER A 135 6.66 22.54 -1.35
N SER A 136 5.61 21.79 -1.71
CA SER A 136 4.70 22.10 -2.83
C SER A 136 3.35 22.64 -2.34
N PRO A 137 2.84 23.76 -2.87
CA PRO A 137 1.49 24.26 -2.57
C PRO A 137 0.38 23.27 -2.91
N LEU A 138 0.62 22.38 -3.89
CA LEU A 138 -0.35 21.35 -4.26
C LEU A 138 -0.46 20.26 -3.19
N LEU A 139 0.67 19.89 -2.57
CA LEU A 139 0.68 18.97 -1.44
C LEU A 139 0.03 19.57 -0.20
N VAL A 140 0.26 20.87 0.05
CA VAL A 140 -0.44 21.60 1.12
C VAL A 140 -1.97 21.46 0.95
N LYS A 141 -2.49 21.76 -0.25
CA LYS A 141 -3.92 21.62 -0.54
C LYS A 141 -4.40 20.18 -0.43
N ALA A 142 -3.60 19.21 -0.90
CA ALA A 142 -3.93 17.80 -0.81
C ALA A 142 -4.09 17.35 0.65
N PHE A 143 -3.17 17.73 1.53
CA PHE A 143 -3.27 17.41 2.96
C PHE A 143 -4.41 18.17 3.66
N GLU A 144 -4.65 19.45 3.33
CA GLU A 144 -5.78 20.23 3.86
C GLU A 144 -7.12 19.57 3.57
N ALA A 145 -7.30 19.03 2.36
CA ALA A 145 -8.55 18.37 1.96
C ALA A 145 -8.89 17.14 2.82
N LEU A 146 -7.87 16.45 3.36
CA LEU A 146 -8.03 15.21 4.13
C LEU A 146 -8.82 15.41 5.43
N HIS A 147 -8.89 16.62 5.98
CA HIS A 147 -9.73 16.92 7.14
C HIS A 147 -11.22 16.61 6.90
N THR A 148 -11.66 16.70 5.65
CA THR A 148 -13.04 16.49 5.24
C THR A 148 -13.25 15.19 4.45
N THR A 149 -12.17 14.48 4.12
CA THR A 149 -12.23 13.23 3.39
C THR A 149 -12.73 12.12 4.33
N PRO A 150 -13.83 11.42 3.98
CA PRO A 150 -14.31 10.30 4.77
C PRO A 150 -13.24 9.21 4.82
N VAL A 151 -12.85 8.78 6.02
CA VAL A 151 -12.02 7.59 6.18
C VAL A 151 -12.87 6.38 5.79
N PRO A 152 -12.50 5.62 4.73
CA PRO A 152 -13.23 4.42 4.38
C PRO A 152 -13.23 3.46 5.56
N SER A 153 -14.40 2.95 5.94
CA SER A 153 -14.52 1.93 7.00
C SER A 153 -13.72 0.65 6.69
N ARG A 154 -13.26 0.51 5.43
CA ARG A 154 -12.35 -0.52 4.94
C ARG A 154 -11.31 0.11 4.01
N THR A 155 -10.10 0.30 4.52
CA THR A 155 -8.90 0.55 3.72
C THR A 155 -8.60 -0.68 2.88
N HIS A 156 -8.89 -0.65 1.58
CA HIS A 156 -8.31 -1.59 0.63
C HIS A 156 -6.85 -1.19 0.46
N LYS A 157 -5.90 -2.07 0.76
CA LYS A 157 -4.52 -1.79 0.35
C LYS A 157 -4.50 -1.84 -1.17
N ARG A 158 -3.77 -0.91 -1.77
CA ARG A 158 -3.61 -0.75 -3.22
C ARG A 158 -3.12 -1.99 -3.98
N TRP A 159 -2.45 -2.92 -3.31
CA TRP A 159 -1.97 -4.19 -3.88
C TRP A 159 -2.98 -5.32 -3.75
N ASP A 160 -4.01 -5.13 -2.94
CA ASP A 160 -5.13 -6.05 -2.76
C ASP A 160 -6.15 -5.79 -3.88
N SER A 161 -5.78 -6.05 -5.15
CA SER A 161 -6.85 -6.30 -6.12
C SER A 161 -7.62 -7.52 -5.61
N ILE A 162 -8.94 -7.40 -5.63
CA ILE A 162 -9.82 -8.47 -5.18
C ILE A 162 -10.65 -8.93 -6.36
N TYR A 163 -10.62 -10.23 -6.62
CA TYR A 163 -11.44 -10.86 -7.63
C TYR A 163 -12.49 -11.73 -6.94
N CYS A 164 -13.77 -11.44 -7.14
CA CYS A 164 -14.86 -12.29 -6.68
C CYS A 164 -15.21 -13.31 -7.77
N ASP A 165 -14.95 -14.58 -7.52
CA ASP A 165 -15.21 -15.65 -8.48
C ASP A 165 -16.66 -16.16 -8.37
N SER A 166 -17.24 -16.50 -9.51
CA SER A 166 -18.53 -17.17 -9.61
C SER A 166 -18.45 -18.68 -9.29
N ALA A 167 -17.28 -19.30 -9.43
CA ALA A 167 -17.01 -20.72 -9.19
C ALA A 167 -16.54 -21.00 -7.75
N HIS A 168 -16.64 -22.27 -7.33
CA HIS A 168 -16.05 -22.78 -6.08
C HIS A 168 -16.48 -22.03 -4.80
N LYS A 169 -17.70 -21.52 -4.81
CA LYS A 169 -18.22 -20.70 -3.70
C LYS A 169 -18.48 -21.55 -2.46
N ALA A 170 -18.06 -21.02 -1.32
CA ALA A 170 -18.41 -21.52 0.00
C ALA A 170 -19.52 -20.68 0.62
N VAL A 171 -20.31 -21.27 1.53
CA VAL A 171 -21.37 -20.54 2.23
C VAL A 171 -20.77 -19.42 3.08
N ALA A 172 -21.24 -18.19 2.92
CA ALA A 172 -20.64 -17.01 3.56
C ALA A 172 -20.62 -17.09 5.09
N SER A 173 -21.66 -17.66 5.72
CA SER A 173 -21.72 -17.85 7.17
C SER A 173 -20.67 -18.82 7.70
N VAL A 174 -20.37 -19.88 6.94
CA VAL A 174 -19.29 -20.83 7.25
C VAL A 174 -17.94 -20.15 7.14
N CYS A 175 -17.72 -19.39 6.06
CA CYS A 175 -16.47 -18.64 5.89
C CYS A 175 -16.26 -17.61 7.00
N ARG A 176 -17.32 -16.92 7.45
CA ARG A 176 -17.24 -16.03 8.61
C ARG A 176 -16.82 -16.79 9.87
N SER A 177 -17.38 -17.97 10.14
CA SER A 177 -16.97 -18.82 11.27
C SER A 177 -15.51 -19.29 11.19
N LEU A 178 -14.98 -19.50 9.98
CA LEU A 178 -13.56 -19.79 9.77
C LEU A 178 -12.71 -18.55 10.07
N VAL A 179 -13.04 -17.41 9.47
CA VAL A 179 -12.32 -16.13 9.64
C VAL A 179 -12.30 -15.69 11.10
N ASP A 180 -13.42 -15.78 11.82
CA ASP A 180 -13.49 -15.46 13.24
C ASP A 180 -12.61 -16.39 14.08
N SER A 181 -12.49 -17.67 13.71
CA SER A 181 -11.66 -18.62 14.44
C SER A 181 -10.15 -18.42 14.29
N ILE A 182 -9.72 -17.67 13.27
CA ILE A 182 -8.31 -17.34 13.04
C ILE A 182 -7.91 -15.95 13.53
N HIS A 183 -8.88 -15.07 13.81
CA HIS A 183 -8.65 -13.65 14.12
C HIS A 183 -7.66 -13.40 15.26
N PHE A 184 -7.64 -14.28 16.28
CA PHE A 184 -6.72 -14.18 17.43
C PHE A 184 -5.81 -15.41 17.56
N ASN A 185 -5.63 -16.16 16.46
CA ASN A 185 -4.81 -17.35 16.47
C ASN A 185 -3.35 -16.98 16.17
N VAL A 186 -2.58 -16.82 17.24
CA VAL A 186 -1.14 -16.47 17.19
C VAL A 186 -0.23 -17.65 16.83
N SER A 187 -0.78 -18.83 16.54
CA SER A 187 0.02 -20.01 16.17
C SER A 187 0.78 -19.75 14.88
N VAL A 188 2.04 -20.18 14.85
CA VAL A 188 2.91 -20.01 13.68
C VAL A 188 2.59 -21.09 12.65
N LYS A 189 2.45 -20.66 11.39
CA LYS A 189 2.39 -21.54 10.22
C LYS A 189 3.62 -21.31 9.36
N SER A 190 4.23 -22.41 8.91
CA SER A 190 5.30 -22.41 7.92
C SER A 190 5.08 -23.56 6.93
N GLY A 191 5.53 -23.39 5.69
CA GLY A 191 5.44 -24.41 4.63
C GLY A 191 4.02 -24.91 4.33
N GLY A 192 3.91 -26.18 3.92
CA GLY A 192 2.65 -26.85 3.57
C GLY A 192 1.92 -27.48 4.77
N PRO A 193 0.62 -27.83 4.65
CA PRO A 193 -0.28 -27.45 3.55
C PRO A 193 -0.54 -25.94 3.53
N ARG A 194 -0.76 -25.36 2.34
CA ARG A 194 -0.99 -23.92 2.12
C ARG A 194 -2.46 -23.51 2.29
N ASN A 195 -3.11 -24.09 3.31
CA ASN A 195 -4.52 -23.82 3.57
C ASN A 195 -4.94 -24.08 5.02
N ILE A 196 -6.09 -23.50 5.36
CA ILE A 196 -6.85 -23.75 6.59
C ILE A 196 -8.32 -23.86 6.19
N CYS A 197 -8.96 -24.99 6.51
CA CYS A 197 -10.34 -25.24 6.14
C CYS A 197 -11.21 -25.53 7.37
N LYS A 198 -12.47 -25.07 7.33
CA LYS A 198 -13.49 -25.36 8.34
C LYS A 198 -14.89 -25.32 7.71
N GLY A 199 -15.65 -26.39 7.92
CA GLY A 199 -17.07 -26.45 7.54
C GLY A 199 -17.38 -26.33 6.03
N GLY A 200 -16.39 -26.56 5.16
CA GLY A 200 -16.55 -26.39 3.71
C GLY A 200 -16.12 -25.01 3.18
N CYS A 201 -15.57 -24.13 4.03
CA CYS A 201 -14.81 -22.97 3.60
C CYS A 201 -13.32 -23.17 3.87
N CYS A 202 -12.47 -22.60 3.02
CA CYS A 202 -11.03 -22.70 3.06
C CYS A 202 -10.39 -21.34 2.79
N ILE A 203 -9.40 -20.99 3.59
CA ILE A 203 -8.40 -19.96 3.27
C ILE A 203 -7.20 -20.69 2.68
N SER A 204 -6.72 -20.27 1.52
CA SER A 204 -5.51 -20.83 0.88
C SER A 204 -4.64 -19.72 0.32
N TRP A 205 -3.36 -19.97 0.06
CA TRP A 205 -2.44 -18.92 -0.38
C TRP A 205 -1.38 -19.41 -1.38
N SER A 206 -0.90 -18.54 -2.28
CA SER A 206 -0.18 -18.91 -3.52
C SER A 206 1.31 -19.28 -3.37
N ALA A 207 1.97 -18.96 -2.26
CA ALA A 207 3.39 -19.29 -2.04
C ALA A 207 3.70 -19.81 -0.63
N ASN A 208 4.88 -20.40 -0.40
CA ASN A 208 5.29 -20.73 0.97
C ASN A 208 5.67 -19.47 1.74
N ALA A 209 5.16 -19.33 2.96
CA ALA A 209 5.47 -18.21 3.86
C ALA A 209 5.52 -18.71 5.32
N THR A 210 6.15 -17.92 6.20
CA THR A 210 6.15 -18.17 7.64
C THR A 210 5.52 -16.99 8.37
N PHE A 211 4.38 -17.22 9.02
CA PHE A 211 3.54 -16.17 9.60
C PHE A 211 2.70 -16.70 10.77
N GLN A 212 2.03 -15.82 11.50
CA GLN A 212 1.03 -16.21 12.52
C GLN A 212 -0.34 -16.32 11.85
N ILE A 213 -1.14 -17.33 12.16
CA ILE A 213 -2.40 -17.62 11.47
C ILE A 213 -3.33 -16.39 11.40
N GLU A 214 -3.35 -15.55 12.44
CA GLU A 214 -4.07 -14.27 12.46
C GLU A 214 -3.69 -13.31 11.32
N ASN A 215 -2.49 -13.42 10.74
CA ASN A 215 -2.07 -12.58 9.61
C ASN A 215 -2.89 -12.84 8.33
N LEU A 216 -3.62 -13.96 8.24
CA LEU A 216 -4.55 -14.25 7.15
C LEU A 216 -5.91 -13.53 7.30
N TYR A 217 -6.23 -13.09 8.52
CA TYR A 217 -7.54 -12.50 8.84
C TYR A 217 -7.87 -11.25 8.00
N PRO A 218 -6.97 -10.26 7.83
CA PRO A 218 -7.29 -9.04 7.10
C PRO A 218 -7.80 -9.29 5.68
N ALA A 219 -7.08 -10.11 4.90
CA ALA A 219 -7.46 -10.44 3.53
C ALA A 219 -8.73 -11.30 3.45
N ALA A 220 -8.90 -12.27 4.36
CA ALA A 220 -10.10 -13.13 4.36
C ALA A 220 -11.36 -12.35 4.79
N ASN A 221 -11.23 -11.48 5.79
CA ASN A 221 -12.32 -10.60 6.20
C ASN A 221 -12.64 -9.56 5.12
N TYR A 222 -11.62 -9.06 4.43
CA TYR A 222 -11.81 -8.17 3.27
C TYR A 222 -12.60 -8.88 2.16
N CYS A 223 -12.29 -10.12 1.86
CA CYS A 223 -13.07 -10.91 0.92
C CYS A 223 -14.56 -11.07 1.31
N LEU A 224 -14.83 -11.46 2.56
CA LEU A 224 -16.20 -11.56 3.09
C LEU A 224 -16.98 -10.26 2.96
N SER A 225 -16.24 -9.18 3.13
CA SER A 225 -16.69 -7.82 3.16
C SER A 225 -16.99 -7.25 1.78
N TYR A 226 -16.24 -7.64 0.75
CA TYR A 226 -16.34 -7.07 -0.59
C TYR A 226 -17.26 -7.88 -1.50
N CYS A 227 -17.17 -9.22 -1.47
CA CYS A 227 -17.92 -10.10 -2.37
C CYS A 227 -19.36 -10.36 -1.91
N HIS A 228 -20.08 -9.32 -1.45
CA HIS A 228 -21.40 -9.31 -0.77
C HIS A 228 -22.48 -10.26 -1.35
N THR A 229 -22.37 -11.55 -1.06
CA THR A 229 -23.25 -12.60 -1.58
C THR A 229 -23.43 -13.71 -0.54
N ALA A 230 -24.46 -14.55 -0.72
CA ALA A 230 -24.72 -15.70 0.16
C ALA A 230 -23.64 -16.79 0.08
N ASN A 231 -22.93 -16.87 -1.05
CA ASN A 231 -21.87 -17.83 -1.31
C ASN A 231 -20.65 -17.11 -1.89
N ILE A 232 -19.49 -17.27 -1.27
CA ILE A 232 -18.30 -16.45 -1.52
C ILE A 232 -17.19 -17.33 -2.10
N SER A 233 -16.59 -16.84 -3.17
CA SER A 233 -15.29 -17.26 -3.67
C SER A 233 -14.53 -16.00 -4.04
N CYS A 234 -13.29 -15.86 -3.57
CA CYS A 234 -12.48 -14.72 -3.93
C CYS A 234 -11.00 -15.05 -3.90
N GLU A 235 -10.25 -14.17 -4.55
CA GLU A 235 -8.81 -14.05 -4.47
C GLU A 235 -8.45 -12.60 -4.14
N VAL A 236 -7.56 -12.44 -3.17
CA VAL A 236 -6.97 -11.17 -2.78
C VAL A 236 -5.49 -11.25 -3.16
N TYR A 237 -5.08 -10.44 -4.13
CA TYR A 237 -3.71 -10.45 -4.61
C TYR A 237 -2.79 -9.66 -3.70
N GLY A 238 -1.48 -9.92 -3.74
CA GLY A 238 -0.48 -9.04 -3.12
C GLY A 238 -0.50 -8.96 -1.58
N VAL A 239 -1.08 -9.97 -0.92
CA VAL A 239 -1.12 -10.11 0.54
C VAL A 239 0.30 -10.36 1.07
N GLU A 240 0.74 -9.48 1.97
CA GLU A 240 2.04 -9.60 2.62
C GLU A 240 1.93 -10.38 3.93
N LEU A 241 2.58 -11.54 3.98
CA LEU A 241 2.73 -12.37 5.17
C LEU A 241 4.20 -12.35 5.63
N LYS A 242 4.51 -11.45 6.57
CA LYS A 242 5.83 -11.30 7.21
C LYS A 242 6.98 -11.22 6.18
N GLY A 243 6.89 -10.29 5.24
CA GLY A 243 7.89 -10.09 4.19
C GLY A 243 7.80 -11.02 3.00
N THR A 244 6.80 -11.91 2.94
CA THR A 244 6.47 -12.69 1.73
C THR A 244 5.19 -12.15 1.11
N ILE A 245 5.27 -11.71 -0.14
CA ILE A 245 4.09 -11.29 -0.92
C ILE A 245 3.52 -12.52 -1.63
N LEU A 246 2.22 -12.74 -1.48
CA LEU A 246 1.48 -13.86 -2.08
C LEU A 246 0.01 -13.47 -2.28
N ASP A 247 -0.76 -14.36 -2.88
CA ASP A 247 -2.20 -14.18 -3.06
C ASP A 247 -2.93 -15.06 -2.06
N GLN A 248 -4.06 -14.58 -1.53
CA GLN A 248 -4.88 -15.28 -0.56
C GLN A 248 -6.31 -15.46 -1.08
N CYS A 249 -6.78 -16.70 -1.06
CA CYS A 249 -8.10 -17.07 -1.56
C CYS A 249 -9.01 -17.51 -0.42
N LEU A 250 -10.29 -17.19 -0.52
CA LEU A 250 -11.35 -17.71 0.34
C LEU A 250 -12.39 -18.39 -0.55
N SER A 251 -12.54 -19.70 -0.44
CA SER A 251 -13.43 -20.49 -1.30
C SER A 251 -13.82 -21.82 -0.65
N ASN A 252 -14.49 -22.71 -1.35
CA ASN A 252 -14.71 -24.10 -0.90
C ASN A 252 -13.53 -25.05 -1.22
N ARG A 253 -12.40 -24.53 -1.71
CA ARG A 253 -11.22 -25.31 -2.10
C ARG A 253 -10.01 -25.03 -1.22
N ALA A 254 -9.36 -26.11 -0.77
CA ALA A 254 -8.09 -26.06 -0.06
C ALA A 254 -6.91 -25.60 -0.96
N ASN A 255 -7.05 -25.72 -2.28
CA ASN A 255 -6.06 -25.28 -3.26
C ASN A 255 -6.72 -24.23 -4.18
N GLY A 256 -7.29 -23.18 -3.57
CA GLY A 256 -7.97 -22.10 -4.29
C GLY A 256 -6.96 -21.11 -4.90
N CYS A 257 -5.91 -20.80 -4.15
CA CYS A 257 -4.77 -20.00 -4.62
C CYS A 257 -3.62 -20.93 -4.98
N THR A 258 -3.44 -21.20 -6.26
CA THR A 258 -2.34 -22.02 -6.80
C THR A 258 -1.44 -21.23 -7.70
#